data_AF-A0A1M6WR73-F1
#
_entry.id   AF-A0A1M6WR73-F1
#
_cell.length_a   1.000
_cell.length_b   1.000
_cell.length_c   1.000
_cell.angle_alpha   90.00
_cell.angle_beta   90.00
_cell.angle_gamma   90.00
#
_symmetry.space_group_name_H-M   'P 1'
#
loop_
_entity.id
_entity.type
_entity.pdbx_description
1 polymer ?
#
loop_
_entity_poly.entity_id
_entity_poly.type
_entity_poly.pdbx_seq_one_letter_code
_entity_poly.pdbx_strand_id
1 'polypeptide(L)'
;MVKVAKDVNLRYIVSQRFPVCQISMNIPEEVLFDTHMNKERALSFAKCAVALEFYRNLGVSVGYCAEIAGMTEEDFVKYLGSKGISIFHFENENEFMEELKNA
;
A
#
# COMPACT_ATOMS: atom_id res chain seq x y z
N MET A 1 -9.11 -23.85 42.29
CA MET A 1 -9.91 -22.61 42.31
C MET A 1 -9.24 -21.60 41.40
N VAL A 2 -9.85 -21.36 40.24
CA VAL A 2 -9.38 -20.42 39.20
C VAL A 2 -9.77 -19.00 39.63
N LYS A 3 -8.82 -18.07 39.69
CA LYS A 3 -9.12 -16.64 39.77
C LYS A 3 -8.89 -16.03 38.39
N VAL A 4 -9.99 -15.87 37.68
CA VAL A 4 -10.09 -15.21 36.38
C VAL A 4 -9.75 -13.73 36.57
N ALA A 5 -8.67 -13.25 35.94
CA ALA A 5 -8.46 -11.82 35.76
C ALA A 5 -9.28 -11.38 34.54
N LYS A 6 -10.46 -10.80 34.81
CA LYS A 6 -11.28 -10.07 33.85
C LYS A 6 -10.75 -8.63 33.73
N ASP A 7 -11.06 -8.03 32.59
CA ASP A 7 -10.76 -6.65 32.15
C ASP A 7 -9.43 -6.43 31.41
N VAL A 8 -9.30 -7.08 30.26
CA VAL A 8 -8.54 -6.49 29.15
C VAL A 8 -9.47 -5.53 28.42
N ASN A 9 -9.17 -4.23 28.51
CA ASN A 9 -9.91 -3.18 27.82
C ASN A 9 -9.81 -3.39 26.30
N LEU A 10 -10.90 -3.78 25.65
CA LEU A 10 -10.97 -4.01 24.20
C LEU A 10 -10.50 -2.81 23.38
N ARG A 11 -10.61 -1.57 23.88
CA ARG A 11 -10.07 -0.38 23.18
C ARG A 11 -8.54 -0.37 23.12
N TYR A 12 -7.86 -1.05 24.04
CA TYR A 12 -6.40 -1.13 24.11
C TYR A 12 -5.83 -2.19 23.15
N ILE A 13 -6.57 -3.27 22.88
CA ILE A 13 -6.17 -4.29 21.89
C ILE A 13 -6.32 -3.73 20.47
N VAL A 14 -7.34 -2.91 20.21
CA VAL A 14 -7.60 -2.32 18.88
C VAL A 14 -6.62 -1.17 18.55
N SER A 15 -5.90 -0.61 19.53
CA SER A 15 -5.03 0.56 19.33
C SER A 15 -3.54 0.26 19.13
N GLN A 16 -3.09 -0.99 19.31
CA GLN A 16 -1.72 -1.39 18.98
C GLN A 16 -1.60 -1.60 17.46
N ARG A 17 -1.67 -0.48 16.72
CA ARG A 17 -1.22 -0.38 15.33
C ARG A 17 0.21 -0.94 15.29
N PHE A 18 0.48 -1.89 14.42
CA PHE A 18 1.81 -2.48 14.25
C PHE A 18 2.89 -1.38 14.24
N PRO A 19 4.08 -1.63 14.84
CA PRO A 19 5.13 -0.61 14.91
C PRO A 19 5.41 -0.02 13.52
N VAL A 20 5.26 1.30 13.41
CA VAL A 20 5.43 2.03 12.14
C VAL A 20 6.89 2.43 11.98
N CYS A 21 7.45 2.20 10.79
CA CYS A 21 8.77 2.71 10.41
C CYS A 21 8.62 4.06 9.69
N GLN A 22 9.40 5.06 10.10
CA GLN A 22 9.46 6.35 9.42
C GLN A 22 10.74 6.43 8.57
N ILE A 23 10.58 6.76 7.29
CA ILE A 23 11.68 6.96 6.33
C ILE A 23 11.75 8.45 5.98
N SER A 24 12.96 9.02 5.93
CA SER A 24 13.23 10.38 5.47
C SER A 24 14.28 10.39 4.36
N MET A 25 14.13 11.31 3.41
CA MET A 25 15.07 11.50 2.30
C MET A 25 15.18 12.99 1.97
N ASN A 26 16.36 13.41 1.52
CA ASN A 26 16.60 14.75 1.00
C ASN A 26 16.53 14.71 -0.53
N ILE A 27 15.73 15.58 -1.13
CA ILE A 27 15.67 15.78 -2.58
C ILE A 27 16.32 17.15 -2.86
N PRO A 28 17.33 17.24 -3.73
CA PRO A 28 17.90 18.52 -4.13
C PRO A 28 16.82 19.45 -4.71
N GLU A 29 16.87 20.75 -4.38
CA GLU A 29 15.86 21.70 -4.85
C GLU A 29 15.88 21.85 -6.38
N GLU A 30 17.05 21.66 -7.00
CA GLU A 30 17.23 21.66 -8.46
C GLU A 30 16.39 20.57 -9.12
N VAL A 31 16.29 19.39 -8.50
CA VAL A 31 15.45 18.30 -9.02
C VAL A 31 13.97 18.67 -8.93
N LEU A 32 13.54 19.31 -7.83
CA LEU A 32 12.16 19.79 -7.70
C LEU A 32 11.85 20.89 -8.73
N PHE A 33 12.82 21.76 -9.01
CA PHE A 33 12.72 22.81 -10.02
C PHE A 33 12.59 22.22 -11.43
N ASP A 34 13.51 21.34 -11.83
CA ASP A 34 13.56 20.72 -13.16
C ASP A 34 12.34 19.84 -13.44
N THR A 35 11.79 19.18 -12.40
CA THR A 35 10.60 18.34 -12.51
C THR A 35 9.29 19.10 -12.30
N HIS A 36 9.36 20.41 -12.02
CA HIS A 36 8.21 21.26 -11.69
C HIS A 36 7.33 20.69 -10.56
N MET A 37 7.97 20.08 -9.55
CA MET A 37 7.30 19.52 -8.39
C MET A 37 7.42 20.46 -7.18
N ASN A 38 6.31 20.68 -6.48
CA ASN A 38 6.35 21.20 -5.12
C ASN A 38 6.59 20.06 -4.12
N LYS A 39 6.78 20.41 -2.84
CA LYS A 39 7.08 19.44 -1.77
C LYS A 39 5.99 18.38 -1.62
N GLU A 40 4.72 18.78 -1.70
CA GLU A 40 3.57 17.89 -1.57
C GLU A 40 3.50 16.89 -2.73
N ARG A 41 3.72 17.34 -3.97
CA ARG A 41 3.79 16.46 -5.14
C ARG A 41 4.97 15.51 -5.06
N ALA A 42 6.13 15.98 -4.63
CA ALA A 42 7.31 15.13 -4.46
C ALA A 42 7.08 14.05 -3.39
N LEU A 43 6.45 14.40 -2.26
CA LEU A 43 6.08 13.45 -1.22
C LEU A 43 5.10 12.40 -1.74
N SER A 44 4.01 12.82 -2.40
CA SER A 44 3.03 11.91 -2.98
C SER A 44 3.67 11.01 -4.04
N PHE A 45 4.55 11.55 -4.88
CA PHE A 45 5.30 10.77 -5.86
C PHE A 45 6.15 9.69 -5.18
N ALA A 46 6.93 10.05 -4.16
CA ALA A 46 7.78 9.10 -3.44
C ALA A 46 6.96 8.00 -2.75
N LYS A 47 5.85 8.36 -2.10
CA LYS A 47 4.92 7.42 -1.47
C LYS A 47 4.35 6.42 -2.48
N CYS A 48 3.83 6.91 -3.61
CA CYS A 48 3.29 6.06 -4.66
C CYS A 48 4.37 5.16 -5.27
N ALA A 49 5.58 5.67 -5.50
CA ALA A 49 6.69 4.88 -6.02
C ALA A 49 7.06 3.73 -5.08
N VAL A 50 7.19 4.01 -3.77
CA VAL A 50 7.50 2.99 -2.76
C VAL A 50 6.37 1.94 -2.66
N ALA A 51 5.11 2.38 -2.60
CA ALA A 51 3.95 1.48 -2.57
C ALA A 51 3.89 0.59 -3.82
N LEU A 52 4.23 1.13 -4.99
CA LEU A 52 4.25 0.39 -6.25
C LEU A 52 5.31 -0.71 -6.26
N GLU A 53 6.51 -0.41 -5.77
CA GLU A 53 7.58 -1.40 -5.67
C GLU A 53 7.23 -2.51 -4.65
N PHE A 54 6.63 -2.15 -3.52
CA PHE A 54 6.13 -3.13 -2.55
C PHE A 54 5.06 -4.05 -3.13
N TYR A 55 4.11 -3.50 -3.86
CA TYR A 55 3.05 -4.27 -4.49
C TYR A 55 3.62 -5.21 -5.57
N ARG A 56 4.35 -4.64 -6.54
CA ARG A 56 4.78 -5.34 -7.75
C ARG A 56 5.88 -6.38 -7.49
N ASN A 57 6.84 -6.06 -6.62
CA ASN A 57 8.06 -6.86 -6.48
C ASN A 57 8.15 -7.62 -5.16
N LEU A 58 7.36 -7.24 -4.15
CA LEU A 58 7.45 -7.84 -2.81
C LEU A 58 6.12 -8.47 -2.34
N GLY A 59 5.08 -8.47 -3.18
CA GLY A 59 3.80 -9.13 -2.90
C GLY A 59 3.04 -8.53 -1.72
N VAL A 60 3.28 -7.26 -1.38
CA VAL A 60 2.58 -6.59 -0.29
C VAL A 60 1.13 -6.32 -0.69
N SER A 61 0.19 -6.47 0.25
CA SER A 61 -1.24 -6.33 -0.03
C SER A 61 -1.63 -4.92 -0.46
N VAL A 62 -2.76 -4.84 -1.18
CA VAL A 62 -3.38 -3.57 -1.63
C VAL A 62 -3.63 -2.62 -0.47
N GLY A 63 -4.18 -3.12 0.65
CA GLY A 63 -4.48 -2.30 1.84
C GLY A 63 -3.27 -1.59 2.41
N TYR A 64 -2.16 -2.31 2.62
CA TYR A 64 -0.93 -1.69 3.13
C TYR A 64 -0.30 -0.74 2.11
N CYS A 65 -0.31 -1.09 0.82
CA CYS A 65 0.23 -0.22 -0.22
C CYS A 65 -0.59 1.07 -0.37
N ALA A 66 -1.91 1.01 -0.23
CA ALA A 66 -2.80 2.18 -0.23
C ALA A 66 -2.51 3.10 0.97
N GLU A 67 -2.31 2.54 2.17
CA GLU A 67 -1.93 3.30 3.36
C GLU A 67 -0.58 4.02 3.17
N ILE A 68 0.43 3.33 2.61
CA ILE A 68 1.74 3.91 2.28
C ILE A 68 1.61 5.04 1.25
N ALA A 69 0.84 4.79 0.19
CA ALA A 69 0.59 5.74 -0.88
C ALA A 69 -0.24 6.96 -0.42
N GLY A 70 -0.92 6.85 0.73
CA GLY A 70 -1.78 7.89 1.28
C GLY A 70 -3.10 8.06 0.53
N MET A 71 -3.65 6.97 0.02
CA MET A 71 -4.91 6.94 -0.74
C MET A 71 -5.82 5.81 -0.25
N THR A 72 -7.07 5.79 -0.74
CA THR A 72 -7.98 4.66 -0.46
C THR A 72 -7.56 3.41 -1.23
N GLU A 73 -8.00 2.22 -0.81
CA GLU A 73 -7.75 0.99 -1.57
C GLU A 73 -8.30 1.09 -3.00
N GLU A 74 -9.49 1.67 -3.17
CA GLU A 74 -10.11 1.89 -4.48
C GLU A 74 -9.25 2.79 -5.37
N ASP A 75 -8.74 3.90 -4.82
CA ASP A 75 -7.85 4.81 -5.57
C ASP A 75 -6.51 4.15 -5.89
N PHE A 76 -5.99 3.29 -5.01
CA PHE A 76 -4.77 2.54 -5.29
C PHE A 76 -4.98 1.52 -6.40
N VAL A 77 -6.11 0.82 -6.43
CA VAL A 77 -6.46 -0.08 -7.54
C VAL A 77 -6.57 0.69 -8.86
N LYS A 78 -7.22 1.86 -8.87
CA LYS A 78 -7.25 2.73 -10.06
C LYS A 78 -5.86 3.19 -10.48
N TYR A 79 -4.99 3.52 -9.51
CA TYR A 79 -3.61 3.88 -9.75
C TYR A 79 -2.83 2.73 -10.42
N LEU A 80 -2.93 1.51 -9.91
CA LEU A 80 -2.32 0.32 -10.51
C LEU A 80 -2.80 0.11 -11.96
N GLY A 81 -4.12 0.22 -12.20
CA GLY A 81 -4.69 0.16 -13.55
C GLY A 81 -4.12 1.21 -14.49
N SER A 82 -3.93 2.46 -14.03
CA SER A 82 -3.30 3.53 -14.82
C SER A 82 -1.82 3.27 -15.16
N LYS A 83 -1.16 2.38 -14.41
CA LYS A 83 0.22 1.95 -14.63
C LYS A 83 0.32 0.63 -15.41
N GLY A 84 -0.81 0.05 -15.83
CA GLY A 84 -0.85 -1.23 -16.52
C GLY A 84 -0.49 -2.43 -15.64
N ILE A 85 -0.62 -2.28 -14.31
CA ILE A 85 -0.33 -3.35 -13.36
C ILE A 85 -1.65 -4.05 -13.01
N SER A 86 -1.72 -5.34 -13.32
CA SER A 86 -2.85 -6.19 -12.97
C SER A 86 -2.94 -6.36 -11.46
N ILE A 87 -4.15 -6.25 -10.92
CA ILE A 87 -4.43 -6.62 -9.52
C ILE A 87 -4.63 -8.12 -9.34
N PHE A 88 -4.88 -8.82 -10.43
CA PHE A 88 -5.02 -10.27 -10.45
C PHE A 88 -3.63 -10.87 -10.63
N HIS A 89 -3.21 -11.64 -9.64
CA HIS A 89 -2.12 -12.58 -9.79
C HIS A 89 -2.72 -13.87 -10.34
N PHE A 90 -2.48 -14.14 -11.62
CA PHE A 90 -2.70 -15.46 -12.18
C PHE A 90 -1.35 -16.17 -12.12
N GLU A 91 -1.29 -17.32 -11.46
CA GLU A 91 -0.05 -18.10 -11.45
C GLU A 91 0.31 -18.57 -12.88
N ASN A 92 -0.71 -18.70 -13.75
CA ASN A 92 -0.56 -18.92 -15.19
C ASN A 92 -1.86 -18.59 -15.97
N GLU A 93 -1.76 -18.55 -17.30
CA GLU A 93 -2.86 -18.28 -18.22
C GLU A 93 -4.05 -19.26 -18.08
N ASN A 94 -3.83 -20.50 -17.63
CA ASN A 94 -4.91 -21.46 -17.47
C ASN A 94 -5.83 -21.11 -16.29
N GLU A 95 -5.27 -20.63 -15.18
CA GLU A 95 -6.05 -20.20 -14.01
C GLU A 95 -6.98 -19.02 -14.36
N PHE A 96 -6.47 -18.05 -15.13
CA PHE A 96 -7.27 -16.95 -15.66
C PHE A 96 -8.44 -17.42 -16.54
N MET A 97 -8.18 -18.38 -17.43
CA MET A 97 -9.18 -18.91 -18.34
C MET A 97 -10.22 -19.80 -17.64
N GLU A 98 -9.88 -20.43 -16.52
CA GLU A 98 -10.84 -21.16 -15.69
C GLU A 98 -11.76 -20.23 -14.91
N GLU A 99 -11.26 -19.13 -14.34
CA GLU A 99 -12.11 -18.14 -13.68
C GLU A 99 -13.11 -17.48 -14.65
N LEU A 100 -12.69 -17.17 -15.89
CA LEU A 100 -13.58 -16.62 -16.92
C LEU A 100 -14.70 -17.59 -17.35
N LYS A 101 -14.44 -18.90 -17.32
CA LYS A 101 -15.45 -19.92 -17.68
C LYS A 101 -16.50 -20.14 -16.61
N ASN A 102 -16.20 -19.78 -15.36
CA ASN A 102 -17.07 -20.00 -14.21
C ASN A 102 -17.92 -18.78 -13.82
N ALA A 103 -17.81 -17.67 -14.57
CA ALA A 103 -18.59 -16.43 -14.42
C ALA A 103 -19.74 -16.35 -15.44
#